data_AF-A0A9E2KYK7-F1
#
_entry.id   AF-A0A9E2KYK7-F1
#
_cell.length_a   1.000
_cell.length_b   1.000
_cell.length_c   1.000
_cell.angle_alpha   90.00
_cell.angle_beta   90.00
_cell.angle_gamma   90.00
#
_symmetry.space_group_name_H-M   'P 1'
#
loop_
_entity.id
_entity.type
_entity.pdbx_description
1 polymer ?
#
loop_
_entity_poly.entity_id
_entity_poly.type
_entity_poly.pdbx_seq_one_letter_code
_entity_poly.pdbx_strand_id
1 'polypeptide(L)'
;MKNNLKYNILLYTQDKKKKDKFITNQKIKYSENIKNVKKSKVTFEKNIVDQKGLSLRTLECLAYNTKLITTNKDVINYDFYNENNILIVDKIEEIEKIDINFFKSPYLELSREILDKYSFEGFLKEIFEIK
;
A
#
# COMPACT_ATOMS: atom_id res chain seq x y z
N MET A 1 -3.28 21.47 7.08
CA MET A 1 -2.21 20.50 7.42
C MET A 1 -0.88 21.17 7.16
N LYS A 2 0.08 21.08 8.08
CA LYS A 2 1.29 21.94 8.13
C LYS A 2 2.31 21.76 6.98
N ASN A 3 2.10 20.80 6.06
CA ASN A 3 3.13 20.35 5.11
C ASN A 3 2.76 20.44 3.62
N ASN A 4 1.67 21.12 3.25
CA ASN A 4 1.19 21.26 1.86
C ASN A 4 0.96 19.94 1.08
N LEU A 5 0.81 18.81 1.78
CA LEU A 5 0.47 17.54 1.16
C LEU A 5 -0.99 17.53 0.71
N LYS A 6 -1.21 17.10 -0.54
CA LYS A 6 -2.54 16.74 -1.04
C LYS A 6 -2.83 15.31 -0.62
N TYR A 7 -4.05 15.05 -0.17
CA TYR A 7 -4.48 13.73 0.28
C TYR A 7 -5.85 13.38 -0.32
N ASN A 8 -6.09 12.09 -0.51
CA ASN A 8 -7.39 11.54 -0.83
C ASN A 8 -7.60 10.30 0.07
N ILE A 9 -8.10 10.54 1.29
CA ILE A 9 -8.29 9.49 2.30
C ILE A 9 -9.77 9.22 2.42
N LEU A 10 -10.17 7.99 2.08
CA LEU A 10 -11.55 7.52 2.12
C LEU A 10 -11.58 6.15 2.79
N LEU A 11 -12.16 6.10 3.99
CA LEU A 11 -12.33 4.90 4.80
C LEU A 11 -13.79 4.46 4.72
N TYR A 12 -14.02 3.28 4.17
CA TYR A 12 -15.36 2.73 4.04
C TYR A 12 -15.88 2.22 5.39
N THR A 13 -17.13 2.54 5.72
CA THR A 13 -17.88 1.97 6.84
C THR A 13 -19.28 1.56 6.40
N GLN A 14 -19.79 0.46 6.98
CA GLN A 14 -21.20 0.09 6.86
C GLN A 14 -22.09 0.87 7.86
N ASP A 15 -21.50 1.39 8.94
CA ASP A 15 -22.22 2.16 9.95
C ASP A 15 -22.50 3.59 9.44
N LYS A 16 -23.73 3.81 8.98
CA LYS A 16 -24.21 5.09 8.46
C LYS A 16 -24.25 6.22 9.49
N LYS A 17 -24.13 5.91 10.79
CA LYS A 17 -24.13 6.91 11.86
C LYS A 17 -22.76 7.60 11.98
N LYS A 18 -21.67 6.92 11.62
CA LYS A 18 -20.32 7.50 11.62
C LYS A 18 -20.19 8.52 10.50
N LYS A 19 -19.89 9.76 10.88
CA LYS A 19 -19.63 10.88 9.97
C LYS A 19 -18.29 11.50 10.31
N ASP A 20 -17.39 11.50 9.35
CA ASP A 20 -16.11 12.20 9.39
C ASP A 20 -15.73 12.55 7.94
N LYS A 21 -14.90 13.57 7.73
CA LYS A 21 -14.42 13.97 6.40
C LYS A 21 -13.64 12.85 5.67
N PHE A 22 -13.09 11.89 6.41
CA PHE A 22 -12.37 10.75 5.87
C PHE A 22 -13.22 9.48 5.76
N ILE A 23 -14.45 9.48 6.28
CA ILE A 23 -15.31 8.29 6.31
C ILE A 23 -16.34 8.38 5.19
N THR A 24 -16.49 7.29 4.44
CA THR A 24 -17.52 7.13 3.41
C THR A 24 -18.34 5.88 3.66
N ASN A 25 -19.63 5.94 3.31
CA ASN A 25 -20.53 4.80 3.27
C ASN A 25 -20.77 4.30 1.83
N GLN A 26 -20.09 4.91 0.85
CA GLN A 26 -20.12 4.50 -0.56
C GLN A 26 -18.89 3.64 -0.85
N LYS A 27 -19.12 2.44 -1.39
CA LYS A 27 -18.03 1.57 -1.84
C LYS A 27 -17.38 2.20 -3.08
N ILE A 28 -16.05 2.26 -3.06
CA ILE A 28 -15.26 2.64 -4.23
C ILE A 28 -15.10 1.40 -5.11
N LYS A 29 -15.37 1.53 -6.42
CA LYS A 29 -15.13 0.45 -7.37
C LYS A 29 -13.64 0.12 -7.41
N TYR A 30 -13.29 -1.15 -7.54
CA TYR A 30 -11.90 -1.59 -7.60
C TYR A 30 -11.09 -0.86 -8.67
N SER A 31 -11.63 -0.73 -9.88
CA SER A 31 -10.97 0.00 -10.98
C SER A 31 -10.68 1.47 -10.66
N GLU A 32 -11.53 2.12 -9.86
CA GLU A 32 -11.28 3.49 -9.41
C GLU A 32 -10.24 3.54 -8.30
N ASN A 33 -10.24 2.56 -7.40
CA ASN A 33 -9.21 2.41 -6.38
C ASN A 33 -7.81 2.23 -7.02
N ILE A 34 -7.71 1.43 -8.08
CA ILE A 34 -6.46 1.26 -8.84
C ILE A 34 -5.98 2.59 -9.44
N LYS A 35 -6.87 3.40 -10.02
CA LYS A 35 -6.50 4.75 -10.51
C LYS A 35 -6.01 5.64 -9.39
N ASN A 36 -6.62 5.56 -8.21
CA ASN A 36 -6.20 6.34 -7.04
C ASN A 36 -4.80 5.92 -6.57
N VAL A 37 -4.53 4.62 -6.48
CA VAL A 37 -3.19 4.10 -6.13
C VAL A 37 -2.16 4.59 -7.14
N LYS A 38 -2.40 4.39 -8.45
CA LYS A 38 -1.48 4.80 -9.52
C LYS A 38 -1.18 6.31 -9.56
N LYS A 39 -2.13 7.16 -9.14
CA LYS A 39 -1.93 8.61 -9.05
C LYS A 39 -1.27 9.07 -7.75
N SER A 40 -1.18 8.19 -6.76
CA SER A 40 -0.67 8.51 -5.43
C SER A 40 0.83 8.27 -5.35
N LYS A 41 1.53 9.14 -4.61
CA LYS A 41 2.94 8.90 -4.25
C LYS A 41 3.09 7.89 -3.12
N VAL A 42 2.14 7.94 -2.18
CA VAL A 42 2.10 7.10 -0.98
C VAL A 42 0.67 6.66 -0.77
N THR A 43 0.48 5.40 -0.39
CA THR A 43 -0.79 4.85 0.05
C THR A 43 -0.63 4.16 1.40
N PHE A 44 -1.75 3.88 2.05
CA PHE A 44 -1.79 3.26 3.36
C PHE A 44 -2.53 1.91 3.31
N GLU A 45 -2.05 0.97 4.10
CA GLU A 45 -2.63 -0.33 4.33
C GLU A 45 -2.75 -0.62 5.83
N LYS A 46 -3.98 -0.89 6.25
CA LYS A 46 -4.22 -1.58 7.51
C LYS A 46 -4.41 -3.06 7.22
N ASN A 47 -3.46 -3.90 7.65
CA ASN A 47 -3.58 -5.34 7.50
C ASN A 47 -4.80 -5.84 8.28
N ILE A 48 -5.47 -6.85 7.75
CA ILE A 48 -6.56 -7.51 8.47
C ILE A 48 -5.94 -8.31 9.62
N VAL A 49 -6.61 -8.32 10.77
CA VAL A 49 -6.15 -9.10 11.93
C VAL A 49 -6.03 -10.57 11.51
N ASP A 50 -4.90 -11.19 11.84
CA ASP A 50 -4.54 -12.58 11.50
C ASP A 50 -4.31 -12.88 10.01
N GLN A 51 -4.36 -11.89 9.12
CA GLN A 51 -3.95 -12.08 7.73
C GLN A 51 -2.42 -12.28 7.66
N LYS A 52 -2.01 -13.41 7.10
CA LYS A 52 -0.61 -13.72 6.77
C LYS A 52 -0.33 -13.47 5.30
N GLY A 53 0.89 -13.06 5.01
CA GLY A 53 1.36 -12.82 3.64
C GLY A 53 0.93 -11.48 3.05
N LEU A 54 1.11 -11.33 1.75
CA LEU A 54 0.90 -10.07 1.04
C LEU A 54 -0.58 -9.79 0.79
N SER A 55 -0.98 -8.52 0.92
CA SER A 55 -2.26 -8.07 0.38
C SER A 55 -2.13 -7.66 -1.08
N LEU A 56 -3.28 -7.54 -1.76
CA LEU A 56 -3.33 -6.91 -3.08
C LEU A 56 -2.80 -5.47 -3.04
N ARG A 57 -2.98 -4.73 -1.94
CA ARG A 57 -2.45 -3.36 -1.83
C ARG A 57 -0.94 -3.34 -1.88
N THR A 58 -0.28 -4.31 -1.25
CA THR A 58 1.18 -4.44 -1.36
C THR A 58 1.58 -4.66 -2.82
N LEU A 59 0.97 -5.62 -3.51
CA LEU A 59 1.27 -5.93 -4.91
C LEU A 59 0.99 -4.76 -5.87
N GLU A 60 -0.14 -4.08 -5.70
CA GLU A 60 -0.51 -2.86 -6.46
C GLU A 60 0.56 -1.77 -6.31
N CYS A 61 1.13 -1.60 -5.12
CA CYS A 61 2.17 -0.61 -4.85
C CYS A 61 3.45 -0.92 -5.61
N LEU A 62 3.87 -2.19 -5.62
CA LEU A 62 5.03 -2.65 -6.40
C LEU A 62 4.81 -2.40 -7.90
N ALA A 63 3.64 -2.75 -8.42
CA ALA A 63 3.31 -2.63 -9.84
C ALA A 63 3.22 -1.17 -10.34
N TYR A 64 2.86 -0.22 -9.47
CA TYR A 64 2.63 1.17 -9.86
C TYR A 64 3.64 2.17 -9.28
N ASN A 65 4.75 1.69 -8.71
CA ASN A 65 5.77 2.53 -8.07
C ASN A 65 5.17 3.51 -7.04
N THR A 66 4.21 3.01 -6.25
CA THR A 66 3.56 3.76 -5.17
C THR A 66 4.18 3.33 -3.85
N LYS A 67 4.61 4.28 -3.01
CA LYS A 67 5.11 3.93 -1.67
C LYS A 67 3.99 3.40 -0.78
N LEU A 68 4.33 2.50 0.13
CA LEU A 68 3.39 1.85 1.03
C LEU A 68 3.70 2.20 2.48
N ILE A 69 2.72 2.71 3.22
CA ILE A 69 2.70 2.67 4.68
C ILE A 69 1.83 1.49 5.08
N THR A 70 2.37 0.52 5.82
CA THR A 70 1.62 -0.71 6.16
C THR A 70 1.76 -1.09 7.63
N THR A 71 0.74 -1.76 8.14
CA THR A 71 0.78 -2.45 9.45
C THR A 71 1.13 -3.94 9.30
N ASN A 72 1.33 -4.42 8.07
CA ASN A 72 1.79 -5.77 7.82
C ASN A 72 3.31 -5.86 8.04
N LYS A 73 3.72 -6.36 9.22
CA LYS A 73 5.14 -6.47 9.57
C LYS A 73 5.88 -7.54 8.76
N ASP A 74 5.16 -8.52 8.22
CA ASP A 74 5.77 -9.63 7.47
C ASP A 74 6.44 -9.15 6.18
N VAL A 75 6.06 -7.97 5.67
CA VAL A 75 6.61 -7.36 4.45
C VAL A 75 8.13 -7.19 4.52
N ILE A 76 8.72 -7.03 5.71
CA ILE A 76 10.17 -6.91 5.89
C ILE A 76 10.94 -8.16 5.42
N ASN A 77 10.27 -9.32 5.37
CA ASN A 77 10.88 -10.59 5.02
C ASN A 77 10.89 -10.88 3.51
N TYR A 78 10.36 -9.98 2.69
CA TYR A 78 10.30 -10.15 1.24
C TYR A 78 11.47 -9.43 0.56
N ASP A 79 11.96 -10.00 -0.55
CA ASP A 79 13.10 -9.50 -1.33
C ASP A 79 12.88 -8.13 -2.00
N PHE A 80 11.63 -7.65 -2.07
CA PHE A 80 11.31 -6.30 -2.54
C PHE A 80 11.34 -5.24 -1.43
N TYR A 81 11.52 -5.62 -0.17
CA TYR A 81 11.48 -4.66 0.93
C TYR A 81 12.58 -3.61 0.80
N ASN A 82 12.17 -2.34 0.87
CA ASN A 82 13.04 -1.18 0.84
C ASN A 82 12.41 -0.09 1.69
N GLU A 83 13.11 0.39 2.72
CA GLU A 83 12.62 1.44 3.64
C GLU A 83 12.27 2.76 2.93
N ASN A 84 12.85 3.03 1.76
CA ASN A 84 12.52 4.21 0.95
C ASN A 84 11.13 4.11 0.30
N ASN A 85 10.65 2.87 0.09
CA ASN A 85 9.38 2.57 -0.57
C ASN A 85 8.31 2.09 0.39
N ILE A 86 8.70 1.40 1.47
CA ILE A 86 7.80 0.73 2.40
C ILE A 86 8.15 1.16 3.82
N LEU A 87 7.18 1.80 4.48
CA LEU A 87 7.26 2.15 5.89
C LEU A 87 6.30 1.27 6.70
N ILE A 88 6.85 0.51 7.64
CA ILE A 88 6.09 -0.36 8.53
C ILE A 88 5.76 0.44 9.80
N VAL A 89 4.49 0.45 10.19
CA VAL A 89 4.02 1.07 11.44
C VAL A 89 3.36 0.02 12.32
N ASP A 90 3.61 0.10 13.62
CA ASP A 90 3.04 -0.84 14.58
C ASP A 90 1.61 -0.46 14.94
N LYS A 91 1.35 0.85 15.01
CA LYS A 91 0.05 1.41 15.35
C LYS A 91 -0.26 2.57 14.43
N ILE A 92 -1.54 2.76 14.10
CA ILE A 92 -1.94 3.79 13.13
C ILE A 92 -1.68 5.21 13.65
N GLU A 93 -1.63 5.38 14.96
CA GLU A 93 -1.30 6.62 15.65
C GLU A 93 0.15 7.06 15.40
N GLU A 94 1.04 6.15 14.97
CA GLU A 94 2.43 6.47 14.62
C GLU A 94 2.54 7.23 13.31
N ILE A 95 1.47 7.30 12.51
CA ILE A 95 1.43 8.07 11.25
C ILE A 95 1.80 9.54 11.48
N GLU A 96 1.46 10.11 12.64
CA GLU A 96 1.79 11.50 12.97
C GLU A 96 3.29 11.76 13.14
N LYS A 97 4.09 10.70 13.35
CA LYS A 97 5.53 10.75 13.58
C LYS A 97 6.34 10.45 12.32
N ILE A 98 5.68 10.12 11.21
CA ILE A 98 6.37 9.79 9.95
C ILE A 98 7.09 11.03 9.45
N ASP A 99 8.39 10.88 9.17
CA ASP A 99 9.17 11.95 8.56
C ASP A 99 8.54 12.36 7.22
N ILE A 100 8.30 13.67 7.07
CA ILE A 100 7.77 14.26 5.85
C ILE A 100 8.60 13.91 4.61
N ASN A 101 9.89 13.61 4.79
CA ASN A 101 10.78 13.17 3.72
C ASN A 101 10.31 11.89 3.04
N PHE A 102 9.67 10.95 3.76
CA PHE A 102 9.13 9.73 3.15
C PHE A 102 8.12 10.04 2.03
N PHE A 103 7.27 11.05 2.24
CA PHE A 103 6.27 11.52 1.26
C PHE A 103 6.86 12.33 0.11
N LYS A 104 8.05 12.92 0.32
CA LYS A 104 8.70 13.83 -0.64
C LYS A 104 9.74 13.13 -1.50
N SER A 105 10.48 12.17 -0.95
CA SER A 105 11.50 11.44 -1.68
C SER A 105 10.87 10.57 -2.78
N PRO A 106 11.58 10.36 -3.90
CA PRO A 106 11.10 9.51 -4.98
C PRO A 106 10.94 8.06 -4.51
N TYR A 107 10.15 7.29 -5.26
CA TYR A 107 10.16 5.83 -5.17
C TYR A 107 11.47 5.31 -5.77
N LEU A 108 12.10 4.34 -5.13
CA LEU A 108 13.27 3.65 -5.65
C LEU A 108 12.83 2.42 -6.45
N GLU A 109 13.02 2.43 -7.76
CA GLU A 109 12.54 1.36 -8.63
C GLU A 109 13.14 0.00 -8.25
N LEU A 110 12.30 -1.03 -8.29
CA LEU A 110 12.71 -2.41 -8.10
C LEU A 110 13.24 -2.98 -9.42
N SER A 111 14.09 -4.00 -9.34
CA SER A 111 14.54 -4.71 -10.53
C SER A 111 13.35 -5.41 -11.20
N ARG A 112 13.42 -5.59 -12.53
CA ARG A 112 12.39 -6.35 -13.26
C ARG A 112 12.26 -7.77 -12.76
N GLU A 113 13.37 -8.41 -12.39
CA GLU A 113 13.40 -9.75 -11.82
C GLU A 113 12.52 -9.85 -10.56
N ILE A 114 12.64 -8.89 -9.63
CA ILE A 114 11.79 -8.83 -8.44
C ILE A 114 10.33 -8.60 -8.85
N LEU A 115 10.05 -7.63 -9.72
CA LEU A 115 8.67 -7.34 -10.14
C LEU A 115 8.01 -8.54 -10.83
N ASP A 116 8.73 -9.25 -11.69
CA ASP A 116 8.27 -10.41 -12.42
C ASP A 116 7.89 -11.54 -11.45
N LYS A 117 8.65 -11.75 -10.37
CA LYS A 117 8.34 -12.73 -9.31
C LYS A 117 6.97 -12.50 -8.66
N TYR A 118 6.57 -11.24 -8.47
CA TYR A 118 5.29 -10.86 -7.84
C TYR A 118 4.18 -10.52 -8.85
N SER A 119 4.42 -10.74 -10.14
CA SER A 119 3.40 -10.67 -11.18
C SER A 119 2.46 -11.88 -11.11
N PHE A 120 1.31 -11.80 -11.80
CA PHE A 120 0.41 -12.94 -11.91
C PHE A 120 1.09 -14.11 -12.63
N GLU A 121 1.86 -13.82 -13.68
CA GLU A 121 2.65 -14.78 -14.44
C GLU A 121 3.73 -15.43 -13.57
N GLY A 122 4.46 -14.63 -12.77
CA GLY A 122 5.46 -15.13 -11.82
C GLY A 122 4.86 -16.05 -10.76
N PHE A 123 3.71 -15.66 -10.21
CA PHE A 123 2.96 -16.50 -9.28
C PHE A 123 2.54 -17.85 -9.87
N LEU A 124 2.06 -17.87 -11.13
CA LEU A 124 1.71 -19.11 -11.81
C LEU A 124 2.95 -20.00 -12.04
N LYS A 125 4.08 -19.41 -12.44
CA LYS A 125 5.34 -20.16 -12.60
C LYS A 125 5.80 -20.81 -11.30
N GLU A 126 5.72 -20.08 -10.20
CA GLU A 126 6.10 -20.57 -8.87
C GLU A 126 5.21 -21.75 -8.43
N ILE A 127 3.88 -21.61 -8.53
CA ILE A 127 2.95 -22.64 -8.07
C ILE A 127 2.99 -23.91 -8.91
N PHE A 128 3.13 -23.75 -10.23
CA PHE A 128 3.05 -24.89 -11.16
C PHE A 128 4.43 -25.39 -11.61
N GLU A 129 5.52 -24.84 -11.05
CA GLU A 129 6.91 -25.12 -11.44
C GLU A 129 7.12 -25.03 -12.96
N ILE A 130 6.38 -24.12 -13.62
CA ILE A 130 6.45 -23.93 -15.06
C ILE A 130 7.74 -23.18 -15.37
N LYS A 131 8.66 -23.88 -16.03
CA LYS A 131 9.94 -23.34 -16.51
C LYS A 131 9.74 -22.28 -17.59
#